data_AF-A0A5C8A8L4-F1
#
_entry.id   AF-A0A5C8A8L4-F1
#
_cell.length_a   1.000
_cell.length_b   1.000
_cell.length_c   1.000
_cell.angle_alpha   90.00
_cell.angle_beta   90.00
_cell.angle_gamma   90.00
#
_symmetry.space_group_name_H-M   'P 1'
#
loop_
_entity.id
_entity.type
_entity.pdbx_description
1 polymer ?
#
loop_
_entity_poly.entity_id
_entity_poly.type
_entity_poly.pdbx_seq_one_letter_code
_entity_poly.pdbx_strand_id
1 'polypeptide(L)'
;MNPAHITQVLSEAVRDGVIDQDQADRLHARLTGHPERGGNRLLLVFAILGSLLVGLGIILIIAHNWDDLSRGVRTAIAFVPVLLGQGLALYGMLKKPGIAAWREGPALLLACGLMACIALIAQIHQIGGSLDGYLLTCSLLILPLLYLPGSCTAAMGYLAMITWYAWIVRFEGFGSSLRPWYFIPLLTAAVPFYLGQARHHGQSMAFWWLSLLMALAVGIGSQLFYTDWELPHALGLMALAGAFTLVPWLHHGRTLRTWPWVLLGGSTMLITLFVFSFRPVWEDTYADGHEDWPIIAGQMAVGVLAYVWSLRVRKPFAQWPYPEGWWLFALCYLLGLRSPALAAVVVNLALLVLGIITVKHGIEQISLRRMNLGLLILCTTIMMRFFDGDLSFVVRGLVFIVMGFGFLFLNLRMVRQRNQQRHVP
;
A
#
# COMPACT_ATOMS: atom_id res chain seq x y z
N MET A 1 -6.41 -32.04 15.26
CA MET A 1 -6.20 -33.29 16.04
C MET A 1 -6.32 -32.96 17.51
N ASN A 2 -6.97 -33.82 18.30
CA ASN A 2 -7.09 -33.62 19.74
C ASN A 2 -5.71 -33.80 20.41
N PRO A 3 -5.18 -32.83 21.18
CA PRO A 3 -3.85 -32.91 21.79
C PRO A 3 -3.64 -34.14 22.68
N ALA A 4 -4.71 -34.65 23.32
CA ALA A 4 -4.64 -35.88 24.11
C ALA A 4 -4.28 -37.12 23.25
N HIS A 5 -4.80 -37.17 22.03
CA HIS A 5 -4.54 -38.28 21.10
C HIS A 5 -3.11 -38.23 20.52
N ILE A 6 -2.51 -37.04 20.40
CA ILE A 6 -1.13 -36.88 19.93
C ILE A 6 -0.14 -37.40 20.97
N THR A 7 -0.37 -37.08 22.25
CA THR A 7 0.48 -37.56 23.35
C THR A 7 0.43 -39.08 23.48
N GLN A 8 -0.75 -39.68 23.32
CA GLN A 8 -0.92 -41.12 23.40
C GLN A 8 -0.18 -41.85 22.28
N VAL A 9 -0.34 -41.41 21.03
CA VAL A 9 0.33 -42.03 19.86
C VAL A 9 1.86 -41.91 19.96
N LEU A 10 2.38 -40.77 20.43
CA LEU A 10 3.83 -40.59 20.61
C LEU A 10 4.37 -41.47 21.75
N SER A 11 3.61 -41.65 22.83
CA SER A 11 4.01 -42.55 23.93
C SER A 11 4.01 -44.03 23.52
N GLU A 12 3.08 -44.45 22.66
CA GLU A 12 3.06 -45.81 22.11
C GLU A 12 4.25 -46.03 21.15
N ALA A 13 4.57 -45.04 20.31
CA ALA A 13 5.70 -45.12 19.39
C ALA A 13 7.07 -45.18 20.09
N VAL A 14 7.22 -44.56 21.27
CA VAL A 14 8.41 -44.73 22.13
C VAL A 14 8.45 -46.13 22.73
N ARG A 15 7.31 -46.62 23.25
CA ARG A 15 7.24 -47.95 23.88
C ARG A 15 7.54 -49.07 22.89
N ASP A 16 7.14 -48.90 21.64
CA ASP A 16 7.38 -49.85 20.56
C ASP A 16 8.79 -49.71 19.94
N GLY A 17 9.64 -48.82 20.47
CA GLY A 17 11.03 -48.64 20.06
C GLY A 17 11.21 -48.03 18.67
N VAL A 18 10.14 -47.48 18.08
CA VAL A 18 10.16 -46.88 16.74
C VAL A 18 10.82 -45.50 16.77
N ILE A 19 10.69 -44.77 17.87
CA ILE A 19 11.30 -43.46 18.11
C ILE A 19 11.90 -43.37 19.51
N ASP A 20 12.94 -42.57 19.67
CA ASP A 20 13.52 -42.26 20.99
C ASP A 20 12.73 -41.16 21.71
N GLN A 21 12.88 -41.08 23.04
CA GLN A 21 12.19 -40.11 23.89
C GLN A 21 12.45 -38.66 23.44
N ASP A 22 13.69 -38.34 23.04
CA ASP A 22 14.06 -37.01 22.52
C ASP A 22 13.39 -36.72 21.16
N GLN A 23 13.11 -37.75 20.34
CA GLN A 23 12.35 -37.56 19.09
C GLN A 23 10.86 -37.38 19.34
N ALA A 24 10.30 -38.10 20.32
CA ALA A 24 8.91 -37.95 20.73
C ALA A 24 8.65 -36.54 21.28
N ASP A 25 9.55 -35.99 22.10
CA ASP A 25 9.43 -34.64 22.65
C ASP A 25 9.48 -33.57 21.54
N ARG A 26 10.38 -33.72 20.56
CA ARG A 26 10.46 -32.83 19.39
C ARG A 26 9.22 -32.90 18.48
N LEU A 27 8.68 -34.10 18.27
CA LEU A 27 7.43 -34.27 17.50
C LEU A 27 6.22 -33.75 18.26
N HIS A 28 6.16 -33.96 19.58
CA HIS A 28 5.09 -33.44 20.43
C HIS A 28 5.05 -31.92 20.37
N ALA A 29 6.20 -31.26 20.52
CA ALA A 29 6.32 -29.81 20.39
C ALA A 29 5.88 -29.30 19.01
N ARG A 30 6.21 -30.02 17.93
CA ARG A 30 5.84 -29.66 16.56
C ARG A 30 4.35 -29.87 16.26
N LEU A 31 3.75 -30.93 16.79
CA LEU A 31 2.37 -31.36 16.49
C LEU A 31 1.31 -30.72 17.40
N THR A 32 1.63 -30.52 18.67
CA THR A 32 0.72 -29.83 19.61
C THR A 32 0.69 -28.32 19.41
N GLY A 33 1.58 -27.78 18.56
CA GLY A 33 1.61 -26.37 18.24
C GLY A 33 1.61 -25.55 19.53
N HIS A 34 2.51 -25.88 20.46
CA HIS A 34 2.86 -24.92 21.49
C HIS A 34 3.17 -23.62 20.75
N PRO A 35 2.45 -22.52 21.01
CA PRO A 35 2.70 -21.25 20.35
C PRO A 35 4.03 -20.73 20.88
N GLU A 36 5.14 -21.34 20.45
CA GLU A 36 6.44 -20.76 20.62
C GLU A 36 6.41 -19.41 19.90
N ARG A 37 6.41 -18.37 20.75
CA ARG A 37 6.58 -16.95 20.46
C ARG A 37 5.31 -16.19 20.06
N GLY A 38 4.24 -16.41 20.82
CA GLY A 38 3.47 -15.26 21.29
C GLY A 38 4.27 -14.49 22.34
N GLY A 39 5.41 -13.89 21.96
CA GLY A 39 6.19 -13.04 22.88
C GLY A 39 5.23 -12.04 23.53
N ASN A 40 5.23 -11.96 24.86
CA ASN A 40 4.23 -11.20 25.61
C ASN A 40 4.11 -9.80 24.99
N ARG A 41 3.03 -9.55 24.26
CA ARG A 41 2.88 -8.32 23.44
C ARG A 41 3.02 -7.08 24.33
N LEU A 42 2.62 -7.21 25.59
CA LEU A 42 2.79 -6.21 26.62
C LEU A 42 4.26 -5.96 26.95
N LEU A 43 5.10 -6.99 27.12
CA LEU A 43 6.54 -6.83 27.29
C LEU A 43 7.19 -6.18 26.06
N LEU A 44 6.76 -6.55 24.85
CA LEU A 44 7.25 -5.90 23.63
C LEU A 44 6.88 -4.41 23.60
N VAL A 45 5.64 -4.07 23.94
CA VAL A 45 5.18 -2.67 24.02
C VAL A 45 5.98 -1.91 25.08
N PHE A 46 6.17 -2.49 26.27
CA PHE A 46 7.00 -1.88 27.33
C PHE A 46 8.47 -1.75 26.93
N ALA A 47 9.03 -2.71 26.21
CA ALA A 47 10.40 -2.63 25.69
C ALA A 47 10.54 -1.51 24.65
N ILE A 48 9.56 -1.38 23.74
CA ILE A 48 9.53 -0.30 22.74
C ILE A 48 9.41 1.05 23.46
N LEU A 49 8.42 1.22 24.34
CA LEU A 49 8.22 2.46 25.11
C LEU A 49 9.44 2.81 25.95
N GLY A 50 10.01 1.84 26.66
CA GLY A 50 11.23 2.02 27.46
C GLY A 50 12.41 2.46 26.61
N SER A 51 12.64 1.82 25.46
CA SER A 51 13.72 2.21 24.53
C SER A 51 13.52 3.62 23.95
N LEU A 52 12.27 4.00 23.65
CA LEU A 52 11.94 5.35 23.18
C LEU A 52 12.18 6.39 24.27
N LEU A 53 11.76 6.13 25.51
CA LEU A 53 11.98 7.03 26.64
C LEU A 53 13.47 7.20 26.97
N VAL A 54 14.25 6.12 26.94
CA VAL A 54 15.70 6.17 27.11
C VAL A 54 16.34 6.98 25.99
N GLY A 55 15.98 6.70 24.73
CA GLY A 55 16.49 7.45 23.57
C GLY A 55 16.14 8.95 23.66
N LEU A 56 14.91 9.28 24.01
CA LEU A 56 14.47 10.66 24.19
C LEU A 56 15.19 11.35 25.35
N GLY A 57 15.37 10.67 26.48
CA GLY A 57 16.14 11.19 27.62
C GLY A 57 17.58 11.51 27.25
N ILE A 58 18.25 10.62 26.51
CA ILE A 58 19.60 10.85 25.98
C ILE A 58 19.62 12.08 25.06
N ILE A 59 18.67 12.18 24.13
CA ILE A 59 18.55 13.32 23.22
C ILE A 59 18.35 14.62 24.00
N LEU A 60 17.51 14.64 25.04
CA LEU A 60 17.26 15.83 25.87
C LEU A 60 18.49 16.28 26.66
N ILE A 61 19.25 15.35 27.24
CA ILE A 61 20.50 15.67 27.95
C ILE A 61 21.51 16.29 26.97
N ILE A 62 21.67 15.69 25.79
CA ILE A 62 22.56 16.21 24.75
C ILE A 62 22.09 17.58 24.27
N ALA A 63 20.79 17.76 24.04
CA ALA A 63 20.22 19.02 23.61
C ALA A 63 20.44 20.15 24.63
N HIS A 64 20.29 19.86 25.93
CA HIS A 64 20.51 20.86 26.99
C HIS A 64 21.97 21.33 27.05
N ASN A 65 22.93 20.41 26.84
CA ASN A 65 24.37 20.72 26.87
C ASN A 65 24.91 21.11 25.48
N TRP A 66 24.06 21.21 24.45
CA TRP A 66 24.51 21.25 23.06
C TRP A 66 25.44 22.42 22.76
N ASP A 67 25.13 23.60 23.31
CA ASP A 67 25.86 24.83 23.03
C ASP A 67 27.26 24.88 23.65
N ASP A 68 27.47 24.16 24.75
CA ASP A 68 28.76 24.09 25.45
C ASP A 68 29.74 23.10 24.78
N LEU A 69 29.25 22.20 23.92
CA LEU A 69 30.08 21.20 23.26
C LEU A 69 30.88 21.81 22.10
N SER A 70 32.15 21.42 21.96
CA SER A 70 32.96 21.79 20.80
C SER A 70 32.44 21.17 19.50
N ARG A 71 32.73 21.79 18.35
CA ARG A 71 32.31 21.28 17.02
C ARG A 71 32.74 19.84 16.76
N GLY A 72 33.96 19.46 17.19
CA GLY A 72 34.46 18.10 17.06
C GLY A 72 33.66 17.08 17.86
N VAL A 73 33.29 17.42 19.10
CA VAL A 73 32.48 16.55 19.97
C VAL A 73 31.07 16.38 19.42
N ARG A 74 30.42 17.46 18.96
CA ARG A 74 29.09 17.39 18.33
C ARG A 74 29.11 16.48 17.09
N THR A 75 30.15 16.58 16.27
CA THR A 75 30.33 15.73 15.09
C THR A 75 30.50 14.26 15.49
N ALA A 76 31.34 13.98 16.49
CA ALA A 76 31.52 12.61 17.00
C ALA A 76 30.19 12.02 17.51
N ILE A 77 29.41 12.80 18.28
CA ILE A 77 28.08 12.39 18.78
C ILE A 77 27.13 12.09 17.61
N ALA A 78 27.13 12.89 16.55
CA ALA A 78 26.27 12.67 15.38
C ALA A 78 26.53 11.31 14.70
N PHE A 79 27.76 10.81 14.71
CA PHE A 79 28.11 9.51 14.15
C PHE A 79 27.81 8.32 15.07
N VAL A 80 27.55 8.52 16.36
CA VAL A 80 27.31 7.42 17.33
C VAL A 80 26.17 6.49 16.88
N PRO A 81 24.97 6.98 16.50
CA PRO A 81 23.88 6.10 16.06
C PRO A 81 24.22 5.31 14.79
N VAL A 82 25.02 5.90 13.89
CA VAL A 82 25.48 5.25 12.65
C VAL A 82 26.43 4.10 12.98
N LEU A 83 27.46 4.35 13.79
CA LEU A 83 28.45 3.34 14.18
C LEU A 83 27.80 2.20 14.97
N LEU A 84 26.88 2.51 15.89
CA LEU A 84 26.10 1.51 16.61
C LEU A 84 25.22 0.68 15.67
N GLY A 85 24.51 1.34 14.74
CA GLY A 85 23.67 0.67 13.74
C GLY A 85 24.48 -0.26 12.84
N GLN A 86 25.65 0.19 12.36
CA GLN A 86 26.58 -0.62 11.56
C GLN A 86 27.09 -1.84 12.34
N GLY A 87 27.55 -1.64 13.58
CA GLY A 87 28.05 -2.72 14.43
C GLY A 87 26.97 -3.78 14.73
N LEU A 88 25.76 -3.35 15.07
CA LEU A 88 24.63 -4.24 15.35
C LEU A 88 24.15 -4.98 14.10
N ALA A 89 24.12 -4.31 12.93
CA ALA A 89 23.75 -4.94 11.67
C ALA A 89 24.78 -6.00 11.27
N LEU A 90 26.07 -5.67 11.36
CA LEU A 90 27.16 -6.61 11.08
C LEU A 90 27.14 -7.81 12.03
N TYR A 91 26.95 -7.56 13.33
CA TYR A 91 26.80 -8.63 14.32
C TYR A 91 25.61 -9.53 14.01
N GLY A 92 24.45 -8.94 13.67
CA GLY A 92 23.25 -9.68 13.29
C GLY A 92 23.48 -10.57 12.08
N MET A 93 24.15 -10.06 11.06
CA MET A 93 24.49 -10.81 9.84
C MET A 93 25.47 -11.96 10.10
N LEU A 94 26.52 -11.73 10.90
CA LEU A 94 27.57 -12.73 11.14
C LEU A 94 27.19 -13.80 12.18
N LYS A 95 26.48 -13.42 13.24
CA LYS A 95 26.24 -14.29 14.39
C LYS A 95 24.79 -14.77 14.51
N LYS A 96 23.82 -14.06 13.92
CA LYS A 96 22.38 -14.34 14.07
C LYS A 96 21.57 -14.23 12.76
N PRO A 97 22.04 -14.79 11.61
CA PRO A 97 21.42 -14.57 10.29
C PRO A 97 19.96 -15.06 10.19
N GLY A 98 19.56 -16.04 11.00
CA GLY A 98 18.20 -16.59 11.00
C GLY A 98 17.17 -15.81 11.81
N ILE A 99 17.55 -14.77 12.55
CA ILE A 99 16.65 -14.05 13.46
C ILE A 99 16.27 -12.68 12.86
N ALA A 100 15.01 -12.54 12.44
CA ALA A 100 14.51 -11.31 11.82
C ALA A 100 14.72 -10.04 12.68
N ALA A 101 14.63 -10.13 14.01
CA ALA A 101 14.85 -8.98 14.90
C ALA A 101 16.26 -8.36 14.75
N TRP A 102 17.28 -9.19 14.54
CA TRP A 102 18.67 -8.77 14.31
C TRP A 102 18.91 -8.22 12.91
N ARG A 103 17.95 -8.39 12.01
CA ARG A 103 17.95 -7.81 10.66
C ARG A 103 17.20 -6.49 10.61
N GLU A 104 15.96 -6.47 11.09
CA GLU A 104 15.05 -5.33 10.94
C GLU A 104 15.41 -4.19 11.91
N GLY A 105 15.73 -4.49 13.17
CA GLY A 105 16.01 -3.49 14.21
C GLY A 105 17.28 -2.68 13.93
N PRO A 106 18.44 -3.34 13.74
CA PRO A 106 19.69 -2.65 13.41
C PRO A 106 19.62 -1.89 12.08
N ALA A 107 18.95 -2.42 11.06
CA ALA A 107 18.78 -1.73 9.79
C ALA A 107 17.93 -0.45 9.94
N LEU A 108 16.87 -0.49 10.77
CA LEU A 108 16.08 0.70 11.06
C LEU A 108 16.88 1.73 11.86
N LEU A 109 17.61 1.30 12.90
CA LEU A 109 18.50 2.19 13.67
C LEU A 109 19.53 2.83 12.76
N LEU A 110 20.15 2.06 11.86
CA LEU A 110 21.15 2.57 10.93
C LEU A 110 20.54 3.56 9.92
N ALA A 111 19.35 3.27 9.38
CA ALA A 111 18.64 4.19 8.49
C ALA A 111 18.32 5.52 9.21
N CYS A 112 17.74 5.47 10.41
CA CYS A 112 17.46 6.66 11.23
C CYS A 112 18.74 7.40 11.63
N GLY A 113 19.78 6.66 12.01
CA GLY A 113 21.09 7.21 12.36
C GLY A 113 21.74 7.94 11.20
N LEU A 114 21.69 7.40 9.98
CA LEU A 114 22.21 8.06 8.77
C LEU A 114 21.47 9.37 8.49
N MET A 115 20.13 9.35 8.54
CA MET A 115 19.32 10.56 8.34
C MET A 115 19.63 11.64 9.36
N ALA A 116 19.70 11.27 10.64
CA ALA A 116 20.00 12.20 11.73
C ALA A 116 21.44 12.72 11.64
N CYS A 117 22.40 11.85 11.31
CA CYS A 117 23.81 12.22 11.19
C CYS A 117 24.02 13.27 10.10
N ILE A 118 23.41 13.09 8.92
CA ILE A 118 23.53 14.07 7.81
C ILE A 118 22.90 15.41 8.20
N ALA A 119 21.71 15.39 8.80
CA ALA A 119 21.04 16.61 9.24
C ALA A 119 21.85 17.36 10.31
N LEU A 120 22.39 16.65 11.30
CA LEU A 120 23.23 17.24 12.34
C LEU A 120 24.55 17.77 11.79
N ILE A 121 25.22 17.06 10.89
CA ILE A 121 26.46 17.54 10.26
C ILE A 121 26.19 18.82 9.47
N ALA A 122 25.09 18.85 8.69
CA ALA A 122 24.69 20.04 7.96
C ALA A 122 24.46 21.23 8.91
N GLN A 123 23.81 21.01 10.05
CA GLN A 123 23.60 22.04 11.07
C GLN A 123 24.90 22.49 11.76
N ILE A 124 25.75 21.56 12.20
CA ILE A 124 27.00 21.84 12.94
C ILE A 124 27.98 22.64 12.07
N HIS A 125 28.07 22.28 10.79
CA HIS A 125 28.99 22.91 9.83
C HIS A 125 28.34 24.02 9.00
N GLN A 126 27.07 24.35 9.26
CA GLN A 126 26.31 25.36 8.51
C GLN A 126 26.36 25.11 6.99
N ILE A 127 26.30 23.84 6.59
CA ILE A 127 26.29 23.45 5.18
C ILE A 127 24.90 23.76 4.64
N GLY A 128 24.84 24.70 3.70
CA GLY A 128 23.62 24.98 2.94
C GLY A 128 23.25 23.81 2.04
N GLY A 129 21.94 23.62 1.83
CA GLY A 129 21.40 22.58 0.97
C GLY A 129 19.89 22.67 0.89
N SER A 130 19.33 22.06 -0.15
CA SER A 130 17.90 21.94 -0.33
C SER A 130 17.39 20.61 0.26
N LEU A 131 16.10 20.58 0.59
CA LEU A 131 15.48 19.40 1.20
C LEU A 131 15.48 18.21 0.24
N ASP A 132 15.27 18.44 -1.07
CA ASP A 132 15.34 17.38 -2.08
C ASP A 132 16.74 16.75 -2.15
N GLY A 133 17.81 17.55 -2.08
CA GLY A 133 19.19 17.06 -2.05
C GLY A 133 19.48 16.21 -0.82
N TYR A 134 18.95 16.62 0.35
CA TYR A 134 19.02 15.84 1.59
C TYR A 134 18.30 14.49 1.45
N LEU A 135 17.06 14.48 0.96
CA LEU A 135 16.26 13.26 0.81
C LEU A 135 16.87 12.30 -0.22
N LEU A 136 17.42 12.81 -1.32
CA LEU A 136 18.15 12.04 -2.33
C LEU A 136 19.38 11.35 -1.72
N THR A 137 20.19 12.11 -0.98
CA THR A 137 21.40 11.59 -0.32
C THR A 137 21.04 10.50 0.70
N CYS A 138 20.02 10.74 1.53
CA CYS A 138 19.52 9.75 2.47
C CYS A 138 19.03 8.48 1.79
N SER A 139 18.30 8.62 0.68
CA SER A 139 17.79 7.48 -0.10
C SER A 139 18.95 6.61 -0.61
N LEU A 140 19.98 7.22 -1.20
CA LEU A 140 21.15 6.51 -1.71
C LEU A 140 21.90 5.75 -0.61
N LEU A 141 22.02 6.32 0.59
CA LEU A 141 22.71 5.69 1.72
C LEU A 141 21.89 4.58 2.39
N ILE A 142 20.56 4.64 2.31
CA ILE A 142 19.67 3.59 2.83
C ILE A 142 19.57 2.42 1.84
N LEU A 143 19.77 2.64 0.54
CA LEU A 143 19.61 1.62 -0.50
C LEU A 143 20.39 0.31 -0.22
N PRO A 144 21.67 0.32 0.23
CA PRO A 144 22.38 -0.91 0.58
C PRO A 144 21.72 -1.72 1.68
N LEU A 145 20.92 -1.10 2.56
CA LEU A 145 20.21 -1.79 3.65
C LEU A 145 19.09 -2.70 3.15
N LEU A 146 18.60 -2.50 1.92
CA LEU A 146 17.65 -3.41 1.29
C LEU A 146 18.33 -4.73 0.92
N TYR A 147 19.61 -4.71 0.58
CA TYR A 147 20.30 -5.86 0.02
C TYR A 147 21.23 -6.56 1.00
N LEU A 148 21.96 -5.81 1.82
CA LEU A 148 22.96 -6.35 2.75
C LEU A 148 22.30 -7.10 3.90
N PRO A 149 21.56 -6.44 4.82
CA PRO A 149 20.79 -7.16 5.82
C PRO A 149 19.54 -7.81 5.21
N GLY A 150 18.95 -7.24 4.14
CA GLY A 150 17.70 -7.75 3.56
C GLY A 150 16.45 -7.28 4.32
N SER A 151 16.49 -6.08 4.91
CA SER A 151 15.48 -5.58 5.84
C SER A 151 14.23 -5.07 5.11
N CYS A 152 13.06 -5.60 5.49
CA CYS A 152 11.79 -5.19 4.90
C CYS A 152 11.35 -3.82 5.46
N THR A 153 11.62 -3.52 6.72
CA THR A 153 11.32 -2.21 7.33
C THR A 153 12.15 -1.10 6.70
N ALA A 154 13.43 -1.36 6.43
CA ALA A 154 14.29 -0.41 5.72
C ALA A 154 13.80 -0.16 4.29
N ALA A 155 13.36 -1.21 3.59
CA ALA A 155 12.76 -1.07 2.25
C ALA A 155 11.48 -0.23 2.27
N MET A 156 10.62 -0.41 3.28
CA MET A 156 9.41 0.39 3.47
C MET A 156 9.75 1.87 3.71
N GLY A 157 10.70 2.14 4.61
CA GLY A 157 11.19 3.50 4.86
C GLY A 157 11.82 4.14 3.62
N TYR A 158 12.59 3.35 2.85
CA TYR A 158 13.15 3.78 1.57
C TYR A 158 12.08 4.17 0.56
N LEU A 159 11.04 3.34 0.36
CA LEU A 159 9.93 3.66 -0.56
C LEU A 159 9.19 4.94 -0.16
N ALA A 160 8.95 5.14 1.14
CA ALA A 160 8.35 6.37 1.64
C ALA A 160 9.26 7.58 1.38
N MET A 161 10.57 7.43 1.62
CA MET A 161 11.58 8.47 1.41
C MET A 161 11.66 8.92 -0.06
N ILE A 162 11.76 7.98 -1.00
CA ILE A 162 11.88 8.33 -2.43
C ILE A 162 10.59 8.95 -2.96
N THR A 163 9.43 8.56 -2.43
CA THR A 163 8.14 9.16 -2.78
C THR A 163 8.05 10.59 -2.23
N TRP A 164 8.53 10.82 -1.02
CA TRP A 164 8.62 12.16 -0.44
C TRP A 164 9.61 13.05 -1.21
N TYR A 165 10.78 12.52 -1.58
CA TYR A 165 11.73 13.19 -2.46
C TYR A 165 11.07 13.66 -3.76
N ALA A 166 10.37 12.75 -4.47
CA ALA A 166 9.68 13.08 -5.71
C ALA A 166 8.62 14.17 -5.50
N TRP A 167 7.89 14.10 -4.37
CA TRP A 167 6.90 15.11 -4.00
C TRP A 167 7.55 16.49 -3.81
N ILE A 168 8.64 16.58 -3.05
CA ILE A 168 9.33 17.85 -2.79
C ILE A 168 9.83 18.47 -4.09
N VAL A 169 10.47 17.67 -4.96
CA VAL A 169 10.95 18.17 -6.27
C VAL A 169 9.82 18.75 -7.10
N ARG A 170 8.64 18.09 -7.12
CA ARG A 170 7.48 18.61 -7.87
C ARG A 170 6.83 19.80 -7.19
N PHE A 171 6.71 19.77 -5.87
CA PHE A 171 6.04 20.81 -5.09
C PHE A 171 6.84 22.13 -5.07
N GLU A 172 8.16 22.06 -4.82
CA GLU A 172 9.04 23.22 -4.92
C GLU A 172 9.22 23.68 -6.37
N GLY A 173 9.08 22.76 -7.32
CA GLY A 173 9.06 23.03 -8.75
C GLY A 173 7.68 23.41 -9.32
N PHE A 174 6.68 23.75 -8.49
CA PHE A 174 5.34 24.10 -8.97
C PHE A 174 5.40 25.32 -9.91
N GLY A 175 4.84 25.21 -11.11
CA GLY A 175 4.97 26.23 -12.17
C GLY A 175 6.29 26.19 -12.97
N SER A 176 7.16 25.21 -12.70
CA SER A 176 8.38 24.94 -13.49
C SER A 176 8.31 23.56 -14.16
N SER A 177 9.10 23.35 -15.21
CA SER A 177 9.25 22.06 -15.91
C SER A 177 10.13 21.03 -15.17
N LEU A 178 10.43 21.26 -13.88
CA LEU A 178 11.21 20.33 -13.07
C LEU A 178 10.40 19.06 -12.79
N ARG A 179 10.96 17.92 -13.20
CA ARG A 179 10.40 16.58 -13.01
C ARG A 179 11.36 15.72 -12.18
N PRO A 180 10.88 14.84 -11.29
CA PRO A 180 11.71 14.05 -10.38
C PRO A 180 12.39 12.86 -11.09
N TRP A 181 13.23 13.09 -12.09
CA TRP A 181 13.81 12.03 -12.92
C TRP A 181 14.61 10.99 -12.11
N TYR A 182 15.27 11.39 -11.02
CA TYR A 182 16.00 10.47 -10.13
C TYR A 182 15.08 9.51 -9.36
N PHE A 183 13.78 9.77 -9.27
CA PHE A 183 12.82 8.84 -8.69
C PHE A 183 12.78 7.51 -9.45
N ILE A 184 12.91 7.52 -10.79
CA ILE A 184 12.86 6.31 -11.62
C ILE A 184 13.99 5.33 -11.27
N PRO A 185 15.29 5.69 -11.31
CA PRO A 185 16.36 4.76 -10.95
C PRO A 185 16.31 4.32 -9.48
N LEU A 186 15.84 5.18 -8.57
CA LEU A 186 15.67 4.81 -7.16
C LEU A 186 14.55 3.76 -6.99
N LEU A 187 13.41 3.96 -7.63
CA LEU A 187 12.30 3.02 -7.60
C LEU A 187 12.69 1.69 -8.27
N THR A 188 13.36 1.72 -9.42
CA THR A 188 13.84 0.49 -10.08
C THR A 188 14.87 -0.23 -9.23
N ALA A 189 15.70 0.48 -8.46
CA ALA A 189 16.61 -0.13 -7.50
C ALA A 189 15.90 -0.84 -6.33
N ALA A 190 14.61 -0.60 -6.05
CA ALA A 190 13.84 -1.36 -5.07
C ALA A 190 13.14 -2.60 -5.66
N VAL A 191 13.00 -2.68 -6.99
CA VAL A 191 12.25 -3.76 -7.68
C VAL A 191 12.88 -5.15 -7.46
N PRO A 192 14.21 -5.36 -7.60
CA PRO A 192 14.81 -6.67 -7.38
C PRO A 192 14.55 -7.19 -5.96
N PHE A 193 14.66 -6.32 -4.95
CA PHE A 193 14.33 -6.65 -3.57
C PHE A 193 12.85 -7.04 -3.42
N TYR A 194 11.94 -6.25 -3.99
CA TYR A 194 10.49 -6.55 -3.97
C TYR A 194 10.18 -7.93 -4.57
N LEU A 195 10.77 -8.24 -5.73
CA LEU A 195 10.59 -9.53 -6.40
C LEU A 195 11.22 -10.69 -5.61
N GLY A 196 12.37 -10.48 -4.98
CA GLY A 196 12.97 -11.44 -4.05
C GLY A 196 12.04 -11.74 -2.87
N GLN A 197 11.48 -10.70 -2.25
CA GLN A 197 10.54 -10.85 -1.14
C GLN A 197 9.22 -11.49 -1.58
N ALA A 198 8.75 -11.23 -2.79
CA ALA A 198 7.58 -11.91 -3.36
C ALA A 198 7.83 -13.43 -3.50
N ARG A 199 9.04 -13.84 -3.89
CA ARG A 199 9.39 -15.27 -4.06
C ARG A 199 9.49 -16.02 -2.73
N HIS A 200 10.10 -15.42 -1.72
CA HIS A 200 10.41 -16.11 -0.46
C HIS A 200 9.39 -15.85 0.67
N HIS A 201 8.80 -14.66 0.70
CA HIS A 201 7.96 -14.19 1.82
C HIS A 201 6.61 -13.61 1.35
N GLY A 202 6.15 -13.96 0.15
CA GLY A 202 4.98 -13.39 -0.50
C GLY A 202 3.64 -13.55 0.24
N GLN A 203 3.55 -14.50 1.18
CA GLN A 203 2.36 -14.68 2.03
C GLN A 203 2.42 -13.88 3.35
N SER A 204 3.54 -13.23 3.66
CA SER A 204 3.73 -12.56 4.95
C SER A 204 2.95 -11.24 5.06
N MET A 205 2.67 -10.80 6.28
CA MET A 205 2.09 -9.47 6.52
C MET A 205 3.07 -8.35 6.14
N ALA A 206 4.38 -8.56 6.33
CA ALA A 206 5.40 -7.62 5.90
C ALA A 206 5.36 -7.39 4.38
N PHE A 207 5.19 -8.46 3.59
CA PHE A 207 5.04 -8.33 2.14
C PHE A 207 3.76 -7.61 1.72
N TRP A 208 2.67 -7.73 2.48
CA TRP A 208 1.46 -6.94 2.25
C TRP A 208 1.74 -5.44 2.41
N TRP A 209 2.39 -5.03 3.50
CA TRP A 209 2.78 -3.62 3.70
C TRP A 209 3.79 -3.12 2.68
N LEU A 210 4.78 -3.95 2.32
CA LEU A 210 5.73 -3.65 1.27
C LEU A 210 5.03 -3.45 -0.09
N SER A 211 4.04 -4.30 -0.41
CA SER A 211 3.23 -4.16 -1.63
C SER A 211 2.38 -2.90 -1.60
N LEU A 212 1.85 -2.50 -0.45
CA LEU A 212 1.12 -1.25 -0.30
C LEU A 212 2.01 -0.04 -0.59
N LEU A 213 3.18 0.04 0.04
CA LEU A 213 4.10 1.16 -0.18
C LEU A 213 4.69 1.17 -1.59
N MET A 214 4.94 -0.01 -2.18
CA MET A 214 5.36 -0.09 -3.58
C MET A 214 4.26 0.42 -4.52
N ALA A 215 3.01 0.03 -4.28
CA ALA A 215 1.89 0.48 -5.08
C ALA A 215 1.60 1.97 -4.91
N LEU A 216 1.76 2.52 -3.69
CA LEU A 216 1.70 3.96 -3.43
C LEU A 216 2.84 4.71 -4.12
N ALA A 217 4.07 4.21 -4.03
CA ALA A 217 5.23 4.83 -4.68
C ALA A 217 5.05 4.88 -6.20
N VAL A 218 4.65 3.77 -6.84
CA VAL A 218 4.38 3.74 -8.29
C VAL A 218 3.19 4.65 -8.63
N GLY A 219 2.09 4.55 -7.88
CA GLY A 219 0.87 5.30 -8.11
C GLY A 219 1.10 6.81 -8.00
N ILE A 220 1.50 7.29 -6.82
CA ILE A 220 1.79 8.71 -6.55
C ILE A 220 2.94 9.19 -7.43
N GLY A 221 4.05 8.45 -7.45
CA GLY A 221 5.25 8.82 -8.20
C GLY A 221 4.98 9.04 -9.68
N SER A 222 4.11 8.22 -10.30
CA SER A 222 3.73 8.40 -11.71
C SER A 222 3.01 9.72 -12.00
N GLN A 223 2.21 10.22 -11.04
CA GLN A 223 1.44 11.45 -11.19
C GLN A 223 2.30 12.71 -10.99
N LEU A 224 3.42 12.58 -10.29
CA LEU A 224 4.36 13.68 -10.03
C LEU A 224 5.23 14.03 -11.25
N PHE A 225 5.08 13.32 -12.37
CA PHE A 225 5.74 13.67 -13.64
C PHE A 225 4.90 14.62 -14.50
N TYR A 226 3.63 14.82 -14.16
CA TYR A 226 2.78 15.78 -14.83
C TYR A 226 3.10 17.20 -14.35
N THR A 227 3.09 18.14 -15.28
CA THR A 227 3.31 19.54 -14.98
C THR A 227 2.06 20.06 -14.25
N ASP A 228 0.94 20.16 -14.94
CA ASP A 228 -0.33 20.59 -14.33
C ASP A 228 -1.39 19.52 -14.52
N TRP A 229 -2.23 19.31 -13.50
CA TRP A 229 -3.23 18.25 -13.55
C TRP A 229 -4.43 18.68 -14.40
N GLU A 230 -4.36 18.39 -15.69
CA GLU A 230 -5.44 18.58 -16.66
C GLU A 230 -6.27 17.31 -16.89
N LEU A 231 -7.43 17.46 -17.54
CA LEU A 231 -8.35 16.39 -17.91
C LEU A 231 -7.68 15.15 -18.57
N PRO A 232 -6.71 15.27 -19.52
CA PRO A 232 -6.13 14.10 -20.17
C PRO A 232 -5.31 13.19 -19.24
N HIS A 233 -4.78 13.71 -18.15
CA HIS A 233 -4.03 12.94 -17.16
C HIS A 233 -4.87 11.83 -16.52
N ALA A 234 -6.18 12.02 -16.46
CA ALA A 234 -7.10 11.00 -15.98
C ALA A 234 -7.09 9.73 -16.84
N LEU A 235 -6.75 9.80 -18.14
CA LEU A 235 -6.56 8.62 -18.98
C LEU A 235 -5.39 7.76 -18.50
N GLY A 236 -4.24 8.41 -18.26
CA GLY A 236 -3.05 7.74 -17.74
C GLY A 236 -3.31 7.13 -16.37
N LEU A 237 -3.92 7.90 -15.47
CA LEU A 237 -4.32 7.45 -14.14
C LEU A 237 -5.25 6.22 -14.19
N MET A 238 -6.28 6.25 -15.04
CA MET A 238 -7.22 5.15 -15.19
C MET A 238 -6.58 3.90 -15.80
N ALA A 239 -5.68 4.06 -16.78
CA ALA A 239 -4.94 2.94 -17.36
C ALA A 239 -4.01 2.28 -16.32
N LEU A 240 -3.28 3.08 -15.54
CA LEU A 240 -2.41 2.60 -14.47
C LEU A 240 -3.21 1.93 -13.35
N ALA A 241 -4.33 2.53 -12.94
CA ALA A 241 -5.23 1.96 -11.94
C ALA A 241 -5.83 0.62 -12.41
N GLY A 242 -6.19 0.52 -13.70
CA GLY A 242 -6.57 -0.73 -14.35
C GLY A 242 -5.44 -1.78 -14.26
N ALA A 243 -4.21 -1.42 -14.59
CA ALA A 243 -3.05 -2.31 -14.47
C ALA A 243 -2.83 -2.80 -13.03
N PHE A 244 -3.03 -1.94 -12.03
CA PHE A 244 -2.90 -2.30 -10.62
C PHE A 244 -3.91 -3.38 -10.20
N THR A 245 -5.14 -3.32 -10.69
CA THR A 245 -6.14 -4.36 -10.43
C THR A 245 -5.78 -5.72 -11.05
N LEU A 246 -4.91 -5.72 -12.06
CA LEU A 246 -4.46 -6.92 -12.78
C LEU A 246 -3.23 -7.60 -12.16
N VAL A 247 -2.54 -6.96 -11.21
CA VAL A 247 -1.33 -7.53 -10.56
C VAL A 247 -1.53 -8.95 -10.01
N PRO A 248 -2.68 -9.32 -9.39
CA PRO A 248 -2.93 -10.70 -8.96
C PRO A 248 -2.86 -11.75 -10.08
N TRP A 249 -3.21 -11.36 -11.31
CA TRP A 249 -3.24 -12.27 -12.46
C TRP A 249 -1.85 -12.51 -13.06
N LEU A 250 -0.84 -11.70 -12.70
CA LEU A 250 0.52 -11.82 -13.22
C LEU A 250 1.30 -13.01 -12.64
N HIS A 251 0.94 -13.50 -11.46
CA HIS A 251 1.72 -14.51 -10.73
C HIS A 251 0.99 -15.84 -10.57
N HIS A 252 0.26 -16.24 -11.62
CA HIS A 252 -0.60 -17.43 -11.69
C HIS A 252 -0.06 -18.63 -10.88
N GLY A 253 -0.87 -19.14 -9.94
CA GLY A 253 -0.55 -20.31 -9.12
C GLY A 253 0.22 -20.02 -7.81
N ARG A 254 0.68 -18.78 -7.57
CA ARG A 254 1.27 -18.39 -6.27
C ARG A 254 0.26 -17.63 -5.43
N THR A 255 0.18 -17.93 -4.14
CA THR A 255 -0.65 -17.17 -3.20
C THR A 255 0.14 -15.96 -2.68
N LEU A 256 0.32 -14.91 -3.49
CA LEU A 256 0.98 -13.69 -3.04
C LEU A 256 -0.03 -12.69 -2.46
N ARG A 257 0.34 -11.99 -1.39
CA ARG A 257 -0.48 -10.93 -0.78
C ARG A 257 -0.35 -9.60 -1.53
N THR A 258 -0.58 -9.60 -2.85
CA THR A 258 -0.55 -8.39 -3.69
C THR A 258 -1.88 -7.62 -3.72
N TRP A 259 -2.81 -7.97 -2.82
CA TRP A 259 -4.11 -7.28 -2.72
C TRP A 259 -4.04 -5.75 -2.54
N PRO A 260 -2.99 -5.15 -1.94
CA PRO A 260 -2.83 -3.69 -1.90
C PRO A 260 -2.82 -3.00 -3.26
N TRP A 261 -2.28 -3.65 -4.30
CA TRP A 261 -2.34 -3.13 -5.67
C TRP A 261 -3.79 -3.02 -6.14
N VAL A 262 -4.58 -4.07 -5.91
CA VAL A 262 -6.00 -4.11 -6.27
C VAL A 262 -6.80 -3.06 -5.50
N LEU A 263 -6.48 -2.89 -4.22
CA LEU A 263 -7.11 -1.86 -3.38
C LEU A 263 -6.90 -0.48 -3.99
N LEU A 264 -5.64 -0.08 -4.24
CA LEU A 264 -5.33 1.23 -4.77
C LEU A 264 -5.87 1.42 -6.18
N GLY A 265 -5.67 0.45 -7.08
CA GLY A 265 -6.19 0.53 -8.44
C GLY A 265 -7.72 0.63 -8.47
N GLY A 266 -8.41 -0.23 -7.73
CA GLY A 266 -9.87 -0.23 -7.66
C GLY A 266 -10.44 1.03 -7.01
N SER A 267 -9.81 1.53 -5.92
CA SER A 267 -10.24 2.78 -5.29
C SER A 267 -10.01 3.97 -6.20
N THR A 268 -8.85 4.05 -6.86
CA THR A 268 -8.55 5.14 -7.79
C THR A 268 -9.53 5.15 -8.95
N MET A 269 -9.81 3.99 -9.57
CA MET A 269 -10.82 3.92 -10.65
C MET A 269 -12.19 4.39 -10.17
N LEU A 270 -12.63 3.95 -8.99
CA LEU A 270 -13.94 4.32 -8.46
C LEU A 270 -14.01 5.82 -8.10
N ILE A 271 -12.97 6.36 -7.46
CA ILE A 271 -12.88 7.80 -7.12
C ILE A 271 -12.88 8.64 -8.39
N THR A 272 -12.09 8.26 -9.40
CA THR A 272 -12.07 8.97 -10.69
C THR A 272 -13.44 8.95 -11.36
N LEU A 273 -14.15 7.81 -11.37
CA LEU A 273 -15.52 7.77 -11.90
C LEU A 273 -16.48 8.68 -11.12
N PHE A 274 -16.36 8.77 -9.80
CA PHE A 274 -17.16 9.72 -9.01
C PHE A 274 -16.85 11.18 -9.36
N VAL A 275 -15.58 11.55 -9.48
CA VAL A 275 -15.16 12.91 -9.86
C VAL A 275 -15.68 13.26 -11.25
N PHE A 276 -15.48 12.38 -12.23
CA PHE A 276 -15.94 12.56 -13.62
C PHE A 276 -17.44 12.28 -13.81
N SER A 277 -18.20 12.02 -12.74
CA SER A 277 -19.66 12.00 -12.81
C SER A 277 -20.26 13.41 -12.91
N PHE A 278 -19.47 14.46 -12.63
CA PHE A 278 -19.90 15.84 -12.70
C PHE A 278 -19.58 16.45 -14.07
N ARG A 279 -20.57 17.11 -14.69
CA ARG A 279 -20.42 17.78 -15.98
C ARG A 279 -19.30 18.84 -15.98
N PRO A 280 -19.16 19.72 -14.97
CA PRO A 280 -18.14 20.77 -15.00
C PRO A 280 -16.70 20.24 -15.14
N VAL A 281 -16.41 19.05 -14.60
CA VAL A 281 -15.09 18.42 -14.73
C VAL A 281 -14.73 18.15 -16.20
N TRP A 282 -15.73 17.85 -17.03
CA TRP A 282 -15.54 17.64 -18.47
C TRP A 282 -15.41 18.94 -19.25
N GLU A 283 -15.90 20.07 -18.72
CA GLU A 283 -15.91 21.38 -19.41
C GLU A 283 -14.58 22.11 -19.30
N ASP A 284 -13.74 21.71 -18.35
CA ASP A 284 -12.39 22.25 -18.13
C ASP A 284 -11.39 21.69 -19.17
N THR A 285 -11.76 21.81 -20.46
CA THR A 285 -11.10 21.15 -21.60
C THR A 285 -10.01 22.00 -22.27
N TYR A 286 -9.37 22.93 -21.56
CA TYR A 286 -8.23 23.65 -22.13
C TYR A 286 -6.96 22.83 -21.99
N ALA A 287 -6.65 22.07 -23.04
CA ALA A 287 -5.42 21.32 -23.21
C ALA A 287 -4.39 22.20 -23.92
N ASP A 288 -3.68 23.03 -23.15
CA ASP A 288 -2.49 23.73 -23.66
C ASP A 288 -1.21 22.87 -23.44
N GLY A 289 -1.27 21.81 -22.63
CA GLY A 289 -0.14 20.96 -22.24
C GLY A 289 0.17 19.77 -23.15
N HIS A 290 0.74 19.99 -24.35
CA HIS A 290 1.24 18.89 -25.20
C HIS A 290 2.41 18.09 -24.59
N GLU A 291 3.09 18.64 -23.58
CA GLU A 291 4.35 18.10 -23.04
C GLU A 291 4.20 16.80 -22.22
N ASP A 292 3.00 16.53 -21.69
CA ASP A 292 2.73 15.37 -20.82
C ASP A 292 2.16 14.17 -21.58
N TRP A 293 1.80 14.35 -22.86
CA TRP A 293 1.22 13.29 -23.70
C TRP A 293 2.10 12.03 -23.81
N PRO A 294 3.44 12.11 -23.94
CA PRO A 294 4.29 10.93 -23.94
C PRO A 294 4.18 10.11 -22.64
N ILE A 295 4.01 10.78 -21.49
CA ILE A 295 3.85 10.11 -20.18
C ILE A 295 2.48 9.44 -20.11
N ILE A 296 1.41 10.15 -20.49
CA ILE A 296 0.05 9.60 -20.57
C ILE A 296 0.02 8.38 -21.48
N ALA A 297 0.59 8.48 -22.69
CA ALA A 297 0.67 7.39 -23.65
C ALA A 297 1.46 6.19 -23.09
N GLY A 298 2.55 6.44 -22.37
CA GLY A 298 3.31 5.39 -21.68
C GLY A 298 2.48 4.65 -20.63
N GLN A 299 1.71 5.38 -19.80
CA GLN A 299 0.81 4.77 -18.81
C GLN A 299 -0.34 3.99 -19.46
N MET A 300 -0.91 4.52 -20.55
CA MET A 300 -1.89 3.81 -21.37
C MET A 300 -1.31 2.53 -21.95
N ALA A 301 -0.10 2.56 -22.50
CA ALA A 301 0.58 1.39 -23.03
C ALA A 301 0.77 0.31 -21.95
N VAL A 302 1.19 0.68 -20.73
CA VAL A 302 1.26 -0.24 -19.58
C VAL A 302 -0.10 -0.85 -19.27
N GLY A 303 -1.17 -0.04 -19.23
CA GLY A 303 -2.54 -0.51 -19.02
C GLY A 303 -3.00 -1.51 -20.08
N VAL A 304 -2.77 -1.19 -21.36
CA VAL A 304 -3.10 -2.05 -22.51
C VAL A 304 -2.31 -3.36 -22.45
N LEU A 305 -1.00 -3.30 -22.24
CA LEU A 305 -0.14 -4.49 -22.19
C LEU A 305 -0.52 -5.40 -21.02
N ALA A 306 -0.77 -4.84 -19.83
CA ALA A 306 -1.24 -5.59 -18.68
C ALA A 306 -2.60 -6.24 -18.97
N TYR A 307 -3.53 -5.51 -19.59
CA TYR A 307 -4.84 -6.02 -19.98
C TYR A 307 -4.72 -7.17 -20.98
N VAL A 308 -3.99 -7.00 -22.08
CA VAL A 308 -3.79 -8.03 -23.13
C VAL A 308 -3.10 -9.27 -22.56
N TRP A 309 -2.06 -9.09 -21.73
CA TRP A 309 -1.40 -10.21 -21.06
C TRP A 309 -2.39 -10.99 -20.19
N SER A 310 -3.21 -10.28 -19.42
CA SER A 310 -4.16 -10.90 -18.51
C SER A 310 -5.22 -11.75 -19.22
N LEU A 311 -5.57 -11.44 -20.48
CA LEU A 311 -6.54 -12.23 -21.27
C LEU A 311 -6.08 -13.67 -21.53
N ARG A 312 -4.78 -13.97 -21.41
CA ARG A 312 -4.26 -15.34 -21.51
C ARG A 312 -4.66 -16.22 -20.32
N VAL A 313 -4.96 -15.60 -19.18
CA VAL A 313 -5.22 -16.28 -17.90
C VAL A 313 -6.58 -15.95 -17.32
N ARG A 314 -7.28 -14.93 -17.85
CA ARG A 314 -8.53 -14.40 -17.33
C ARG A 314 -9.59 -14.23 -18.41
N LYS A 315 -10.85 -14.43 -18.02
CA LYS A 315 -11.99 -13.97 -18.82
C LYS A 315 -12.29 -12.49 -18.49
N PRO A 316 -12.64 -11.65 -19.47
CA PRO A 316 -13.13 -10.30 -19.22
C PRO A 316 -14.32 -10.31 -18.26
N PHE A 317 -14.42 -9.28 -17.42
CA PHE A 317 -15.49 -9.14 -16.41
C PHE A 317 -15.59 -10.29 -15.39
N ALA A 318 -14.56 -11.13 -15.26
CA ALA A 318 -14.61 -12.30 -14.37
C ALA A 318 -14.59 -11.94 -12.87
N GLN A 319 -13.92 -10.84 -12.48
CA GLN A 319 -13.73 -10.51 -11.08
C GLN A 319 -13.71 -9.00 -10.83
N TRP A 320 -14.41 -8.58 -9.78
CA TRP A 320 -14.41 -7.22 -9.24
C TRP A 320 -13.16 -6.96 -8.36
N PRO A 321 -12.50 -5.78 -8.45
CA PRO A 321 -12.78 -4.64 -9.33
C PRO A 321 -12.52 -4.96 -10.81
N TYR A 322 -13.39 -4.45 -11.70
CA TYR A 322 -13.31 -4.71 -13.15
C TYR A 322 -12.24 -3.82 -13.79
N PRO A 323 -11.12 -4.39 -14.28
CA PRO A 323 -10.10 -3.62 -15.00
C PRO A 323 -10.68 -2.93 -16.24
N GLU A 324 -11.75 -3.50 -16.82
CA GLU A 324 -12.46 -2.95 -17.98
C GLU A 324 -13.03 -1.54 -17.78
N GLY A 325 -13.14 -1.08 -16.52
CA GLY A 325 -13.53 0.30 -16.22
C GLY A 325 -12.60 1.35 -16.84
N TRP A 326 -11.33 1.01 -17.13
CA TRP A 326 -10.43 1.94 -17.80
C TRP A 326 -10.81 2.15 -19.28
N TRP A 327 -11.25 1.10 -19.98
CA TRP A 327 -11.72 1.19 -21.36
C TRP A 327 -13.03 1.97 -21.45
N LEU A 328 -13.93 1.74 -20.50
CA LEU A 328 -15.14 2.55 -20.38
C LEU A 328 -14.78 4.02 -20.18
N PHE A 329 -13.81 4.34 -19.31
CA PHE A 329 -13.39 5.71 -19.09
C PHE A 329 -12.75 6.33 -20.34
N ALA A 330 -11.92 5.58 -21.07
CA ALA A 330 -11.36 6.04 -22.34
C ALA A 330 -12.45 6.36 -23.37
N LEU A 331 -13.52 5.55 -23.43
CA LEU A 331 -14.70 5.86 -24.25
C LEU A 331 -15.40 7.13 -23.76
N CYS A 332 -15.62 7.28 -22.44
CA CYS A 332 -16.24 8.48 -21.88
C CYS A 332 -15.40 9.73 -22.18
N TYR A 333 -14.07 9.61 -22.17
CA TYR A 333 -13.17 10.68 -22.55
C TYR A 333 -13.38 11.13 -23.99
N LEU A 334 -13.41 10.19 -24.95
CA LEU A 334 -13.69 10.50 -26.35
C LEU A 334 -15.07 11.14 -26.55
N LEU A 335 -16.07 10.71 -25.79
CA LEU A 335 -17.40 11.32 -25.79
C LEU A 335 -17.37 12.73 -25.18
N GLY A 336 -16.58 12.95 -24.14
CA GLY A 336 -16.42 14.23 -23.44
C GLY A 336 -15.86 15.31 -24.34
N LEU A 337 -14.94 14.95 -25.25
CA LEU A 337 -14.40 15.86 -26.27
C LEU A 337 -15.48 16.43 -27.21
N ARG A 338 -16.63 15.75 -27.35
CA ARG A 338 -17.74 16.18 -28.21
C ARG A 338 -18.92 16.71 -27.40
N SER A 339 -19.20 16.10 -26.26
CA SER A 339 -20.33 16.43 -25.39
C SER A 339 -19.97 16.12 -23.94
N PRO A 340 -19.53 17.14 -23.17
CA PRO A 340 -19.27 17.03 -21.74
C PRO A 340 -20.45 16.45 -20.95
N ALA A 341 -21.68 16.85 -21.31
CA ALA A 341 -22.89 16.36 -20.68
C ALA A 341 -23.12 14.86 -20.94
N LEU A 342 -22.91 14.39 -22.17
CA LEU A 342 -23.09 12.98 -22.51
C LEU A 342 -22.06 12.09 -21.79
N ALA A 343 -20.80 12.52 -21.70
CA ALA A 343 -19.78 11.80 -20.94
C ALA A 343 -20.16 11.66 -19.45
N ALA A 344 -20.60 12.76 -18.82
CA ALA A 344 -21.06 12.73 -17.44
C ALA A 344 -22.26 11.78 -17.26
N VAL A 345 -23.24 11.78 -18.17
CA VAL A 345 -24.39 10.86 -18.13
C VAL A 345 -23.94 9.40 -18.23
N VAL A 346 -23.04 9.06 -19.15
CA VAL A 346 -22.52 7.69 -19.31
C VAL A 346 -21.76 7.24 -18.06
N VAL A 347 -20.96 8.11 -17.45
CA VAL A 347 -20.27 7.80 -16.18
C VAL A 347 -21.26 7.56 -15.04
N ASN A 348 -22.30 8.38 -14.90
CA ASN A 348 -23.34 8.17 -13.88
C ASN A 348 -24.09 6.85 -14.09
N LEU A 349 -24.45 6.53 -15.34
CA LEU A 349 -25.08 5.26 -15.67
C LEU A 349 -24.15 4.08 -15.34
N ALA A 350 -22.86 4.20 -15.64
CA ALA A 350 -21.88 3.19 -15.30
C ALA A 350 -21.76 2.99 -13.79
N LEU A 351 -21.70 4.05 -12.97
CA LEU A 351 -21.69 3.97 -11.51
C LEU A 351 -22.95 3.27 -10.97
N LEU A 352 -24.11 3.60 -11.53
CA LEU A 352 -25.38 2.95 -11.17
C LEU A 352 -25.35 1.45 -11.47
N VAL A 353 -24.98 1.08 -12.71
CA VAL A 353 -24.86 -0.32 -13.15
C VAL A 353 -23.85 -1.07 -12.28
N LEU A 354 -22.70 -0.44 -11.99
CA LEU A 354 -21.64 -1.00 -11.16
C LEU A 354 -22.12 -1.27 -9.73
N GLY A 355 -22.85 -0.34 -9.13
CA GLY A 355 -23.47 -0.50 -7.83
C GLY A 355 -24.45 -1.68 -7.81
N ILE A 356 -25.38 -1.74 -8.77
CA ILE A 356 -26.37 -2.82 -8.90
C ILE A 356 -25.70 -4.18 -9.07
N ILE A 357 -24.74 -4.28 -10.00
CA ILE A 357 -24.00 -5.52 -10.26
C ILE A 357 -23.25 -5.97 -9.02
N THR A 358 -22.63 -5.04 -8.28
CA THR A 358 -21.85 -5.37 -7.07
C THR A 358 -22.76 -5.83 -5.93
N VAL A 359 -23.94 -5.23 -5.76
CA VAL A 359 -24.98 -5.70 -4.83
C VAL A 359 -25.43 -7.11 -5.20
N LYS A 360 -25.78 -7.32 -6.47
CA LYS A 360 -26.23 -8.63 -6.98
C LYS A 360 -25.20 -9.74 -6.72
N HIS A 361 -23.95 -9.51 -7.09
CA HIS A 361 -22.86 -10.46 -6.81
C HIS A 361 -22.64 -10.68 -5.32
N GLY A 362 -22.83 -9.64 -4.50
CA GLY A 362 -22.77 -9.75 -3.04
C GLY A 362 -23.83 -10.70 -2.50
N ILE A 363 -25.07 -10.58 -2.97
CA ILE A 363 -26.19 -11.44 -2.59
C ILE A 363 -25.96 -12.89 -3.06
N GLU A 364 -25.61 -13.08 -4.33
CA GLU A 364 -25.37 -14.42 -4.91
C GLU A 364 -24.24 -15.18 -4.22
N GLN A 365 -23.18 -14.48 -3.81
CA GLN A 365 -22.02 -15.08 -3.13
C GLN A 365 -22.12 -15.04 -1.60
N ILE A 366 -23.22 -14.54 -1.04
CA ILE A 366 -23.45 -14.42 0.40
C ILE A 366 -22.28 -13.67 1.08
N SER A 367 -21.73 -12.68 0.36
CA SER A 367 -20.64 -11.82 0.80
C SER A 367 -21.14 -10.44 1.23
N LEU A 368 -21.36 -10.25 2.54
CA LEU A 368 -21.77 -8.97 3.13
C LEU A 368 -20.84 -7.82 2.70
N ARG A 369 -19.54 -8.07 2.62
CA ARG A 369 -18.55 -7.06 2.20
C ARG A 369 -18.83 -6.55 0.79
N ARG A 370 -19.12 -7.45 -0.16
CA ARG A 370 -19.39 -7.07 -1.56
C ARG A 370 -20.74 -6.37 -1.68
N MET A 371 -21.77 -6.90 -1.02
CA MET A 371 -23.10 -6.27 -1.01
C MET A 371 -23.02 -4.83 -0.47
N ASN A 372 -22.38 -4.64 0.69
CA ASN A 372 -22.26 -3.33 1.31
C ASN A 372 -21.40 -2.36 0.49
N LEU A 373 -20.38 -2.86 -0.23
CA LEU A 373 -19.63 -2.03 -1.18
C LEU A 373 -20.53 -1.55 -2.33
N GLY A 374 -21.34 -2.41 -2.92
CA GLY A 374 -22.28 -2.03 -3.97
C GLY A 374 -23.33 -1.02 -3.49
N LEU A 375 -23.87 -1.23 -2.29
CA LEU A 375 -24.79 -0.29 -1.66
C LEU A 375 -24.12 1.06 -1.38
N LEU A 376 -22.86 1.07 -0.91
CA LEU A 376 -22.10 2.31 -0.72
C LEU A 376 -21.95 3.06 -2.04
N ILE A 377 -21.62 2.37 -3.14
CA ILE A 377 -21.51 3.00 -4.47
C ILE A 377 -22.83 3.63 -4.88
N LEU A 378 -23.96 2.93 -4.73
CA LEU A 378 -25.30 3.45 -5.05
C LEU A 378 -25.66 4.65 -4.18
N CYS A 379 -25.48 4.54 -2.87
CA CYS A 379 -25.76 5.63 -1.92
C CYS A 379 -24.92 6.86 -2.23
N THR A 380 -23.63 6.71 -2.50
CA THR A 380 -22.75 7.84 -2.87
C THR A 380 -23.18 8.46 -4.19
N THR A 381 -23.51 7.65 -5.20
CA THR A 381 -24.00 8.15 -6.52
C THR A 381 -25.28 8.96 -6.35
N ILE A 382 -26.25 8.44 -5.59
CA ILE A 382 -27.50 9.15 -5.30
C ILE A 382 -27.20 10.43 -4.51
N MET A 383 -26.45 10.33 -3.42
CA MET A 383 -26.11 11.44 -2.55
C MET A 383 -25.45 12.60 -3.31
N MET A 384 -24.46 12.32 -4.16
CA MET A 384 -23.77 13.33 -4.98
C MET A 384 -24.74 14.10 -5.89
N ARG A 385 -25.81 13.47 -6.38
CA ARG A 385 -26.83 14.14 -7.23
C ARG A 385 -27.85 14.92 -6.42
N PHE A 386 -28.18 14.47 -5.20
CA PHE A 386 -29.14 15.14 -4.32
C PHE A 386 -28.62 16.45 -3.73
N PHE A 387 -27.31 16.56 -3.50
CA PHE A 387 -26.69 17.80 -3.02
C PHE A 387 -26.58 18.88 -4.12
N ASP A 388 -26.51 18.45 -5.39
CA ASP A 388 -26.38 19.31 -6.57
C ASP A 388 -27.74 19.86 -7.04
N GLY A 389 -28.84 19.12 -6.81
CA GLY A 389 -30.19 19.54 -7.25
C GLY A 389 -30.91 20.49 -6.29
N ASP A 390 -31.77 21.35 -6.83
CA ASP A 390 -32.67 22.28 -6.12
C ASP A 390 -33.82 21.56 -5.36
N LEU A 391 -33.46 20.61 -4.49
CA LEU A 391 -34.40 19.84 -3.68
C LEU A 391 -34.49 20.42 -2.27
N SER A 392 -35.71 20.46 -1.72
CA SER A 392 -35.90 20.86 -0.33
C SER A 392 -35.21 19.90 0.64
N PHE A 393 -34.77 20.41 1.79
CA PHE A 393 -34.15 19.61 2.84
C PHE A 393 -35.03 18.44 3.31
N VAL A 394 -36.36 18.59 3.27
CA VAL A 394 -37.31 17.54 3.64
C VAL A 394 -37.27 16.37 2.66
N VAL A 395 -37.26 16.64 1.35
CA VAL A 395 -37.18 15.59 0.31
C VAL A 395 -35.85 14.87 0.40
N ARG A 396 -34.75 15.60 0.59
CA ARG A 396 -33.42 15.02 0.83
C ARG A 396 -33.44 14.09 2.05
N GLY A 397 -34.00 14.55 3.17
CA GLY A 397 -34.15 13.76 4.41
C GLY A 397 -34.94 12.46 4.23
N LEU A 398 -36.09 12.52 3.55
CA LEU A 398 -36.92 11.33 3.27
C LEU A 398 -36.17 10.29 2.43
N VAL A 399 -35.42 10.72 1.41
CA VAL A 399 -34.64 9.80 0.57
C VAL A 399 -33.52 9.12 1.38
N PHE A 400 -32.85 9.86 2.26
CA PHE A 400 -31.87 9.25 3.19
C PHE A 400 -32.50 8.20 4.10
N ILE A 401 -33.69 8.47 4.63
CA ILE A 401 -34.43 7.52 5.49
C ILE A 401 -34.76 6.24 4.69
N VAL A 402 -35.29 6.37 3.47
CA VAL A 402 -35.63 5.23 2.61
C VAL A 402 -34.39 4.40 2.27
N MET A 403 -33.28 5.04 1.89
CA MET A 403 -32.02 4.35 1.63
C MET A 403 -31.49 3.63 2.87
N GLY A 404 -31.57 4.27 4.05
CA GLY A 404 -31.18 3.69 5.33
C GLY A 404 -31.98 2.43 5.67
N PHE A 405 -33.30 2.48 5.53
CA PHE A 405 -34.16 1.29 5.72
C PHE A 405 -33.86 0.19 4.72
N GLY A 406 -33.62 0.52 3.44
CA GLY A 406 -33.22 -0.46 2.43
C GLY A 406 -31.91 -1.16 2.79
N PHE A 407 -30.91 -0.41 3.27
CA PHE A 407 -29.63 -0.95 3.72
C PHE A 407 -29.78 -1.91 4.90
N LEU A 408 -30.56 -1.52 5.91
CA LEU A 408 -30.84 -2.35 7.09
C LEU A 408 -31.57 -3.63 6.70
N PHE A 409 -32.60 -3.52 5.86
CA PHE A 409 -33.37 -4.67 5.39
C PHE A 409 -32.51 -5.69 4.65
N LEU A 410 -31.69 -5.24 3.69
CA LEU A 410 -30.81 -6.13 2.93
C LEU A 410 -29.76 -6.81 3.81
N ASN A 411 -29.16 -6.08 4.76
CA ASN A 411 -28.22 -6.66 5.72
C ASN A 411 -28.89 -7.71 6.62
N LEU A 412 -30.06 -7.41 7.18
CA LEU A 412 -30.80 -8.35 8.03
C LEU A 412 -31.17 -9.63 7.26
N ARG A 413 -31.65 -9.51 6.02
CA ARG A 413 -31.98 -10.64 5.16
C ARG A 413 -30.77 -11.52 4.90
N MET A 414 -29.63 -10.91 4.57
CA MET A 414 -28.41 -11.63 4.24
C MET A 414 -27.79 -12.33 5.45
N VAL A 415 -27.83 -11.71 6.63
CA VAL A 415 -27.40 -12.35 7.89
C VAL A 415 -28.26 -13.57 8.20
N ARG A 416 -29.59 -13.46 8.03
CA ARG A 416 -30.50 -14.60 8.21
C ARG A 416 -30.19 -15.75 7.25
N GLN A 417 -29.98 -15.46 5.95
CA GLN A 417 -29.62 -16.47 4.95
C GLN A 417 -28.28 -17.15 5.27
N ARG A 418 -27.28 -16.38 5.69
CA ARG A 418 -25.96 -16.90 6.09
C ARG A 418 -26.05 -17.80 7.34
N ASN A 419 -26.92 -17.46 8.29
CA ASN A 419 -27.13 -18.28 9.49
C ASN A 419 -27.88 -19.58 9.16
N GLN A 420 -28.87 -19.54 8.26
CA GLN A 420 -29.58 -20.74 7.81
C GLN A 420 -28.65 -21.73 7.12
N GLN A 421 -27.75 -21.27 6.25
CA GLN A 421 -26.77 -22.15 5.59
C GLN A 421 -25.70 -22.73 6.53
N ARG A 422 -25.41 -22.07 7.65
CA ARG A 422 -24.50 -22.61 8.69
C ARG A 422 -25.15 -23.71 9.55
N HIS A 423 -26.47 -23.86 9.49
CA HIS A 423 -27.24 -24.83 10.27
C HIS A 423 -27.79 -25.99 9.44
N VAL A 424 -27.38 -26.11 8.17
CA VAL A 424 -27.59 -27.33 7.38
C VAL A 424 -26.39 -28.24 7.65
N PRO A 425 -26.58 -29.43 8.26
CA PRO A 425 -25.50 -30.34 8.63
C PRO A 425 -24.74 -30.92 7.43
#